data_AF-A0AA47JDV1-F1
#
_entry.id   AF-A0AA47JDV1-F1
#
_cell.length_a   1.000
_cell.length_b   1.000
_cell.length_c   1.000
_cell.angle_alpha   90.00
_cell.angle_beta   90.00
_cell.angle_gamma   90.00
#
_symmetry.space_group_name_H-M   'P 1'
#
loop_
_entity.id
_entity.type
_entity.pdbx_description
1 polymer ?
#
loop_
_entity_poly.entity_id
_entity_poly.type
_entity_poly.pdbx_seq_one_letter_code
_entity_poly.pdbx_strand_id
1 'polypeptide(L)'
;MNVVDTYKKSVSTLNNEQAAYILGIFFLLALGLLNSIVPFPSYWVGFGFFVYGLAVWIHQTANTLSSVLYARALGALLLLGVTTFNLAFASSSVHSILEVPTSAFRYTTTLVSVMLMPLSISLMLAFIAIPLIPIAMLNSILSLQNVSAKNLLSLKMFSSTKELSITLMFGRVFACITIFYIASSFLSDNTWYSDRIEGITKSFAYSFEMEQHSYCKLEQNQKVAYLNNELVIIGTENDGSYLFSISRCEVEL
;
A
#
# COMPACT_ATOMS: atom_id res chain seq x y z
N MET A 1 -38.71 9.85 -29.87
CA MET A 1 -38.11 10.00 -28.51
C MET A 1 -36.65 9.60 -28.61
N ASN A 2 -35.74 10.57 -28.53
CA ASN A 2 -34.30 10.33 -28.66
C ASN A 2 -33.80 9.55 -27.45
N VAL A 3 -33.46 8.28 -27.65
CA VAL A 3 -32.83 7.41 -26.63
C VAL A 3 -31.59 8.09 -26.04
N VAL A 4 -30.87 8.87 -26.86
CA VAL A 4 -29.68 9.64 -26.46
C VAL A 4 -30.03 10.76 -25.48
N ASP A 5 -31.14 11.47 -25.66
CA ASP A 5 -31.55 12.56 -24.77
C ASP A 5 -32.08 12.04 -23.44
N THR A 6 -32.81 10.91 -23.47
CA THR A 6 -33.25 10.21 -22.24
C THR A 6 -32.05 9.64 -21.47
N TYR A 7 -31.06 9.07 -22.17
CA TYR A 7 -29.82 8.57 -21.57
C TYR A 7 -28.99 9.70 -20.95
N LYS A 8 -28.83 10.82 -21.66
CA LYS A 8 -28.09 12.01 -21.18
C LYS A 8 -28.75 12.62 -19.93
N LYS A 9 -30.07 12.64 -19.87
CA LYS A 9 -30.83 13.14 -18.71
C LYS A 9 -30.68 12.21 -17.50
N SER A 10 -30.76 10.90 -17.68
CA SER A 10 -30.54 9.91 -16.61
C SER A 10 -29.08 9.87 -16.12
N VAL A 11 -28.10 10.06 -17.01
CA VAL A 11 -26.67 10.15 -16.65
C VAL A 11 -26.36 11.42 -15.85
N SER A 12 -27.02 12.55 -16.14
CA SER A 12 -26.82 13.80 -15.39
C SER A 12 -27.31 13.75 -13.93
N THR A 13 -28.17 12.78 -13.60
CA THR A 13 -28.69 12.57 -12.23
C THR A 13 -27.92 11.51 -11.43
N LEU A 14 -26.96 10.82 -12.04
CA LEU A 14 -26.19 9.76 -11.40
C LEU A 14 -25.05 10.34 -10.55
N ASN A 15 -24.86 9.78 -9.35
CA ASN A 15 -23.71 10.15 -8.51
C ASN A 15 -22.41 9.64 -9.16
N ASN A 16 -21.30 10.36 -9.01
CA ASN A 16 -20.01 10.02 -9.64
C ASN A 16 -19.56 8.58 -9.34
N GLU A 17 -19.89 8.10 -8.14
CA GLU A 17 -19.65 6.71 -7.72
C GLU A 17 -20.45 5.69 -8.55
N GLN A 18 -21.74 5.94 -8.77
CA GLN A 18 -22.61 5.05 -9.56
C GLN A 18 -22.20 5.05 -11.03
N ALA A 19 -21.82 6.22 -11.56
CA ALA A 19 -21.31 6.34 -12.92
C ALA A 19 -20.04 5.51 -13.12
N ALA A 20 -19.10 5.53 -12.16
CA ALA A 20 -17.88 4.73 -12.20
C ALA A 20 -18.18 3.22 -12.22
N TYR A 21 -19.12 2.75 -11.39
CA TYR A 21 -19.49 1.33 -11.37
C TYR A 21 -20.22 0.88 -12.64
N ILE A 22 -21.10 1.72 -13.21
CA ILE A 22 -21.78 1.41 -14.47
C ILE A 22 -20.78 1.36 -15.63
N LEU A 23 -19.83 2.30 -15.68
CA LEU A 23 -18.74 2.26 -16.67
C LEU A 23 -17.88 1.01 -16.50
N GLY A 24 -17.54 0.64 -15.27
CA GLY A 24 -16.80 -0.60 -14.98
C GLY A 24 -17.52 -1.85 -15.50
N ILE A 25 -18.83 -1.97 -15.28
CA ILE A 25 -19.66 -3.07 -15.79
C ILE A 25 -19.68 -3.06 -17.33
N PHE A 26 -19.82 -1.90 -17.95
CA PHE A 26 -19.84 -1.76 -19.41
C PHE A 26 -18.50 -2.21 -20.03
N PHE A 27 -17.37 -1.81 -19.45
CA PHE A 27 -16.05 -2.24 -19.90
C PHE A 27 -15.79 -3.74 -19.68
N LEU A 28 -16.30 -4.32 -18.58
CA LEU A 28 -16.26 -5.76 -18.37
C LEU A 28 -17.11 -6.52 -19.40
N LEU A 29 -18.32 -6.05 -19.73
CA LEU A 29 -19.14 -6.68 -20.78
C LEU A 29 -18.51 -6.55 -22.17
N ALA A 30 -17.78 -5.46 -22.41
CA ALA A 30 -17.05 -5.22 -23.65
C ALA A 30 -15.70 -5.96 -23.74
N LEU A 31 -15.33 -6.77 -22.75
CA LEU A 31 -14.06 -7.51 -22.68
C LEU A 31 -13.76 -8.30 -23.96
N GLY A 32 -14.75 -9.06 -24.47
CA GLY A 32 -14.56 -9.90 -25.66
C GLY A 32 -14.23 -9.11 -26.94
N LEU A 33 -14.80 -7.91 -27.08
CA LEU A 33 -14.53 -7.02 -28.20
C LEU A 33 -13.19 -6.29 -28.03
N LEU A 34 -12.91 -5.79 -26.82
CA LEU A 34 -11.69 -5.03 -26.52
C LEU A 34 -10.43 -5.88 -26.59
N ASN A 35 -10.49 -7.14 -26.16
CA ASN A 35 -9.34 -8.06 -26.18
C ASN A 35 -8.91 -8.44 -27.60
N SER A 36 -9.77 -8.22 -28.61
CA SER A 36 -9.45 -8.46 -30.02
C SER A 36 -8.77 -7.26 -30.69
N ILE A 37 -8.86 -6.06 -30.08
CA ILE A 37 -8.38 -4.80 -30.67
C ILE A 37 -7.08 -4.33 -29.99
N VAL A 38 -6.92 -4.60 -28.70
CA VAL A 38 -5.81 -4.08 -27.90
C VAL A 38 -4.97 -5.26 -27.38
N PRO A 39 -3.62 -5.23 -27.53
CA PRO A 39 -2.73 -6.27 -26.99
C PRO A 39 -2.57 -6.21 -25.46
N PHE A 40 -3.37 -5.39 -24.79
CA PHE A 40 -3.34 -5.21 -23.34
C PHE A 40 -4.55 -5.90 -22.72
N PRO A 41 -4.39 -6.60 -21.58
CA PRO A 41 -5.51 -7.23 -20.89
C PRO A 41 -6.58 -6.20 -20.51
N SER A 42 -7.68 -6.18 -21.26
CA SER A 42 -8.73 -5.16 -21.16
C SER A 42 -9.50 -5.18 -19.85
N TYR A 43 -9.34 -6.24 -19.03
CA TYR A 43 -9.92 -6.33 -17.69
C TYR A 43 -9.36 -5.29 -16.71
N TRP A 44 -8.11 -4.83 -16.90
CA TRP A 44 -7.51 -3.78 -16.08
C TRP A 44 -8.24 -2.44 -16.18
N VAL A 45 -8.79 -2.13 -17.36
CA VAL A 45 -9.56 -0.89 -17.56
C VAL A 45 -10.85 -0.95 -16.74
N GLY A 46 -11.56 -2.08 -16.78
CA GLY A 46 -12.74 -2.33 -15.97
C GLY A 46 -12.43 -2.24 -14.47
N PHE A 47 -11.40 -2.95 -14.01
CA PHE A 47 -10.97 -2.90 -12.60
C PHE A 47 -10.54 -1.50 -12.15
N GLY A 48 -9.89 -0.72 -13.02
CA GLY A 48 -9.53 0.67 -12.76
C GLY A 48 -10.74 1.54 -12.42
N PHE A 49 -11.85 1.39 -13.15
CA PHE A 49 -13.09 2.11 -12.86
C PHE A 49 -13.73 1.70 -11.53
N PHE A 50 -13.66 0.42 -11.14
CA PHE A 50 -14.13 -0.03 -9.83
C PHE A 50 -13.28 0.53 -8.68
N VAL A 51 -11.95 0.52 -8.84
CA VAL A 51 -11.02 1.12 -7.86
C VAL A 51 -11.28 2.63 -7.74
N TYR A 52 -11.50 3.32 -8.86
CA TYR A 52 -11.84 4.74 -8.86
C TYR A 52 -13.17 5.02 -8.14
N GLY A 53 -14.22 4.24 -8.40
CA GLY A 53 -15.50 4.37 -7.69
C GLY A 53 -15.36 4.20 -6.18
N LEU A 54 -14.54 3.23 -5.75
CA LEU A 54 -14.22 3.02 -4.34
C LEU A 54 -13.40 4.17 -3.75
N ALA A 55 -12.44 4.73 -4.49
CA ALA A 55 -11.65 5.88 -4.04
C ALA A 55 -12.54 7.12 -3.80
N VAL A 56 -13.50 7.38 -4.70
CA VAL A 56 -14.50 8.46 -4.53
C VAL A 56 -15.34 8.23 -3.27
N TRP A 57 -15.79 6.98 -3.04
CA TRP A 57 -16.55 6.63 -1.84
C TRP A 57 -15.74 6.82 -0.54
N ILE A 58 -14.48 6.36 -0.51
CA ILE A 58 -13.59 6.57 0.64
C ILE A 58 -13.38 8.07 0.87
N HIS A 59 -13.13 8.85 -0.18
CA HIS A 59 -12.92 10.29 -0.07
C HIS A 59 -14.15 11.01 0.50
N GLN A 60 -15.35 10.69 0.00
CA GLN A 60 -16.59 11.29 0.49
C GLN A 60 -16.87 10.90 1.96
N THR A 61 -16.60 9.65 2.32
CA THR A 61 -16.75 9.15 3.69
C THR A 61 -15.71 9.80 4.63
N ALA A 62 -14.46 9.94 4.18
CA ALA A 62 -13.37 10.58 4.92
C ALA A 62 -13.65 12.07 5.17
N ASN A 63 -14.14 12.80 4.17
CA ASN A 63 -14.53 14.21 4.34
C ASN A 63 -15.64 14.36 5.38
N THR A 64 -16.65 13.49 5.34
CA THR A 64 -17.74 13.48 6.31
C THR A 64 -17.22 13.18 7.72
N LEU A 65 -16.34 12.19 7.87
CA LEU A 65 -15.71 11.85 9.15
C LEU A 65 -14.83 12.98 9.67
N SER A 66 -14.07 13.63 8.79
CA SER A 66 -13.14 14.70 9.15
C SER A 66 -13.82 15.94 9.73
N SER A 67 -15.14 16.09 9.58
CA SER A 67 -15.89 17.15 10.26
C SER A 67 -15.89 16.99 11.79
N VAL A 68 -15.58 15.78 12.29
CA VAL A 68 -15.50 15.46 13.72
C VAL A 68 -14.06 15.55 14.21
N LEU A 69 -13.81 16.34 15.26
CA LEU A 69 -12.46 16.56 15.83
C LEU A 69 -11.75 15.24 16.20
N TYR A 70 -12.47 14.30 16.82
CA TYR A 70 -11.94 13.00 17.21
C TYR A 70 -11.51 12.14 16.01
N ALA A 71 -12.24 12.20 14.90
CA ALA A 71 -11.91 11.44 13.70
C ALA A 71 -10.65 11.97 13.01
N ARG A 72 -10.37 13.28 13.09
CA ARG A 72 -9.10 13.85 12.62
C ARG A 72 -7.91 13.34 13.44
N ALA A 73 -8.04 13.31 14.76
CA ALA A 73 -7.00 12.83 15.64
C ALA A 73 -6.72 11.33 15.42
N LEU A 74 -7.77 10.50 15.32
CA LEU A 74 -7.62 9.09 15.01
C LEU A 74 -7.02 8.85 13.61
N GLY A 75 -7.40 9.65 12.61
CA GLY A 75 -6.83 9.57 11.27
C GLY A 75 -5.33 9.91 11.26
N ALA A 76 -4.91 10.94 11.99
CA ALA A 76 -3.50 11.29 12.12
C ALA A 76 -2.69 10.19 12.84
N LEU A 77 -3.24 9.61 13.91
CA LEU A 77 -2.61 8.49 14.61
C LEU A 77 -2.45 7.26 13.71
N LEU A 78 -3.47 6.95 12.89
CA LEU A 78 -3.41 5.84 11.95
C LEU A 78 -2.34 6.07 10.89
N LEU A 79 -2.24 7.28 10.32
CA LEU A 79 -1.19 7.64 9.37
C LEU A 79 0.20 7.50 9.98
N LEU A 80 0.41 8.00 11.20
CA LEU A 80 1.67 7.81 11.92
C LEU A 80 1.96 6.32 12.13
N GLY A 81 0.97 5.55 12.56
CA GLY A 81 1.08 4.09 12.72
C GLY A 81 1.55 3.40 11.44
N VAL A 82 0.92 3.69 10.30
CA VAL A 82 1.29 3.10 8.99
C VAL A 82 2.71 3.47 8.59
N THR A 83 3.11 4.74 8.75
CA THR A 83 4.47 5.17 8.41
C THR A 83 5.53 4.51 9.30
N THR A 84 5.28 4.42 10.62
CA THR A 84 6.19 3.75 11.55
C THR A 84 6.25 2.25 11.30
N PHE A 85 5.13 1.62 10.92
CA PHE A 85 5.10 0.22 10.53
C PHE A 85 5.96 -0.02 9.29
N ASN A 86 5.85 0.83 8.25
CA ASN A 86 6.67 0.68 7.04
C ASN A 86 8.18 0.81 7.35
N LEU A 87 8.56 1.72 8.25
CA LEU A 87 9.94 1.88 8.67
C LEU A 87 10.44 0.68 9.48
N ALA A 88 9.62 0.17 10.40
CA ALA A 88 9.94 -1.02 11.20
C ALA A 88 10.06 -2.27 10.32
N PHE A 89 9.15 -2.43 9.36
CA PHE A 89 9.19 -3.51 8.38
C PHE A 89 10.47 -3.44 7.54
N ALA A 90 10.86 -2.25 7.08
CA ALA A 90 12.12 -2.06 6.37
C ALA A 90 13.35 -2.38 7.22
N SER A 91 13.38 -1.96 8.49
CA SER A 91 14.46 -2.35 9.40
C SER A 91 14.53 -3.87 9.60
N SER A 92 13.39 -4.54 9.71
CA SER A 92 13.36 -6.01 9.81
C SER A 92 13.88 -6.68 8.53
N SER A 93 13.51 -6.15 7.35
CA SER A 93 13.99 -6.68 6.08
C SER A 93 15.50 -6.48 5.91
N VAL A 94 16.04 -5.30 6.21
CA VAL A 94 17.49 -5.05 6.16
C VAL A 94 18.25 -5.97 7.10
N HIS A 95 17.72 -6.20 8.31
CA HIS A 95 18.33 -7.13 9.25
C HIS A 95 18.40 -8.55 8.69
N SER A 96 17.33 -9.02 8.05
CA SER A 96 17.29 -10.35 7.43
C SER A 96 18.16 -10.46 6.17
N ILE A 97 18.31 -9.37 5.40
CA ILE A 97 19.06 -9.35 4.14
C ILE A 97 20.57 -9.29 4.39
N LEU A 98 20.98 -8.44 5.34
CA LEU A 98 22.40 -8.22 5.64
C LEU A 98 22.91 -9.17 6.74
N GLU A 99 22.03 -9.86 7.47
CA GLU A 99 22.36 -10.77 8.59
C GLU A 99 23.19 -10.10 9.72
N VAL A 100 23.15 -8.77 9.79
CA VAL A 100 23.90 -7.93 10.74
C VAL A 100 22.98 -6.88 11.39
N PRO A 101 23.40 -6.23 12.49
CA PRO A 101 22.58 -5.22 13.15
C PRO A 101 22.38 -4.00 12.25
N THR A 102 21.15 -3.50 12.18
CA THR A 102 20.79 -2.37 11.30
C THR A 102 21.25 -1.02 11.81
N SER A 103 21.82 -0.93 13.02
CA SER A 103 22.24 0.32 13.65
C SER A 103 23.33 1.06 12.87
N ALA A 104 24.17 0.32 12.14
CA ALA A 104 25.22 0.86 11.28
C ALA A 104 24.71 1.31 9.90
N PHE A 105 23.49 0.92 9.50
CA PHE A 105 22.96 1.10 8.14
C PHE A 105 21.67 1.94 8.12
N ARG A 106 21.77 3.21 8.55
CA ARG A 106 20.61 4.12 8.66
C ARG A 106 20.10 4.59 7.30
N TYR A 107 20.99 4.79 6.33
CA TYR A 107 20.58 5.27 5.01
C TYR A 107 19.97 4.14 4.17
N THR A 108 20.50 2.92 4.29
CA THR A 108 19.98 1.70 3.66
C THR A 108 18.59 1.39 4.19
N THR A 109 18.37 1.46 5.50
CA THR A 109 17.01 1.26 6.06
C THR A 109 16.00 2.29 5.54
N THR A 110 16.42 3.54 5.34
CA THR A 110 15.56 4.58 4.76
C THR A 110 15.26 4.29 3.27
N LEU A 111 16.28 3.92 2.48
CA LEU A 111 16.12 3.55 1.07
C LEU A 111 15.17 2.34 0.92
N VAL A 112 15.41 1.31 1.71
CA VAL A 112 14.61 0.08 1.71
C VAL A 112 13.17 0.36 2.15
N SER A 113 12.94 1.34 3.04
CA SER A 113 11.59 1.77 3.41
C SER A 113 10.81 2.38 2.24
N VAL A 114 11.47 3.14 1.38
CA VAL A 114 10.85 3.67 0.15
C VAL A 114 10.56 2.54 -0.84
N MET A 115 11.51 1.62 -1.02
CA MET A 115 11.35 0.49 -1.95
C MET A 115 10.33 -0.54 -1.47
N LEU A 116 10.17 -0.76 -0.16
CA LEU A 116 9.16 -1.68 0.37
C LEU A 116 7.76 -1.06 0.47
N MET A 117 7.61 0.22 0.12
CA MET A 117 6.31 0.91 0.18
C MET A 117 5.19 0.20 -0.62
N PRO A 118 5.41 -0.30 -1.85
CA PRO A 118 4.37 -1.05 -2.57
C PRO A 118 3.95 -2.32 -1.85
N LEU A 119 4.90 -3.03 -1.23
CA LEU A 119 4.63 -4.26 -0.49
C LEU A 119 3.87 -4.00 0.80
N SER A 120 4.25 -2.97 1.55
CA SER A 120 3.56 -2.59 2.78
C SER A 120 2.15 -2.06 2.50
N ILE A 121 1.96 -1.27 1.44
CA ILE A 121 0.63 -0.84 0.98
C ILE A 121 -0.24 -2.05 0.62
N SER A 122 0.31 -3.00 -0.13
CA SER A 122 -0.43 -4.20 -0.54
C SER A 122 -0.84 -5.05 0.67
N LEU A 123 0.06 -5.22 1.65
CA LEU A 123 -0.24 -5.91 2.91
C LEU A 123 -1.37 -5.20 3.66
N MET A 124 -1.29 -3.87 3.81
CA MET A 124 -2.31 -3.09 4.49
C MET A 124 -3.66 -3.12 3.78
N LEU A 125 -3.67 -3.04 2.44
CA LEU A 125 -4.89 -3.14 1.64
C LEU A 125 -5.56 -4.51 1.80
N ALA A 126 -4.78 -5.60 1.80
CA ALA A 126 -5.32 -6.94 2.02
C ALA A 126 -6.00 -7.06 3.40
N PHE A 127 -5.38 -6.52 4.46
CA PHE A 127 -5.96 -6.51 5.80
C PHE A 127 -7.17 -5.60 5.94
N ILE A 128 -7.16 -4.42 5.30
CA ILE A 128 -8.25 -3.43 5.38
C ILE A 128 -9.45 -3.84 4.51
N ALA A 129 -9.23 -4.52 3.39
CA ALA A 129 -10.32 -4.88 2.47
C ALA A 129 -11.37 -5.80 3.13
N ILE A 130 -10.96 -6.71 4.01
CA ILE A 130 -11.85 -7.63 4.74
C ILE A 130 -12.89 -6.88 5.60
N PRO A 131 -12.50 -5.99 6.55
CA PRO A 131 -13.44 -5.20 7.32
C PRO A 131 -14.14 -4.11 6.49
N LEU A 132 -13.60 -3.70 5.34
CA LEU A 132 -14.24 -2.71 4.48
C LEU A 132 -15.54 -3.23 3.86
N ILE A 133 -15.65 -4.54 3.60
CA ILE A 133 -16.86 -5.16 3.01
C ILE A 133 -18.11 -4.94 3.87
N PRO A 134 -18.16 -5.34 5.16
CA PRO A 134 -19.34 -5.11 6.00
C PRO A 134 -19.61 -3.62 6.23
N ILE A 135 -18.57 -2.78 6.30
CA ILE A 135 -18.73 -1.32 6.42
C ILE A 135 -19.36 -0.73 5.16
N ALA A 136 -18.93 -1.18 3.98
CA ALA A 136 -19.48 -0.75 2.70
C ALA A 136 -20.96 -1.16 2.55
N MET A 137 -21.31 -2.38 2.99
CA MET A 137 -22.69 -2.85 3.04
C MET A 137 -23.54 -2.01 4.00
N LEU A 138 -23.06 -1.75 5.22
CA LEU A 138 -23.76 -0.92 6.21
C LEU A 138 -23.98 0.52 5.70
N ASN A 139 -22.96 1.14 5.10
CA ASN A 139 -23.05 2.49 4.53
C ASN A 139 -23.94 2.56 3.27
N SER A 140 -24.24 1.41 2.63
CA SER A 140 -25.20 1.39 1.52
C SER A 140 -26.66 1.38 2.00
N ILE A 141 -26.91 0.87 3.21
CA ILE A 141 -28.24 0.76 3.84
C ILE A 141 -28.55 2.01 4.68
N LEU A 142 -27.53 2.58 5.34
CA LEU A 142 -27.69 3.62 6.34
C LEU A 142 -27.13 4.94 5.83
N SER A 143 -27.93 5.99 5.95
CA SER A 143 -27.47 7.36 5.77
C SER A 143 -26.66 7.78 7.00
N LEU A 144 -25.34 7.90 6.87
CA LEU A 144 -24.49 8.56 7.88
C LEU A 144 -24.74 10.08 7.85
N GLN A 145 -25.94 10.52 8.23
CA GLN A 145 -26.24 11.93 8.45
C GLN A 145 -25.97 12.28 9.93
N ASN A 146 -25.10 13.28 10.13
CA ASN A 146 -24.79 13.92 11.41
C ASN A 146 -24.20 12.99 12.48
N VAL A 147 -22.93 12.63 12.29
CA VAL A 147 -22.07 11.94 13.26
C VAL A 147 -21.68 12.89 14.41
N SER A 148 -22.62 13.16 15.32
CA SER A 148 -22.36 13.84 16.59
C SER A 148 -22.06 12.82 17.69
N ALA A 149 -21.16 13.13 18.63
CA ALA A 149 -20.85 12.25 19.77
C ALA A 149 -22.09 11.87 20.60
N LYS A 150 -23.10 12.76 20.68
CA LYS A 150 -24.41 12.48 21.30
C LYS A 150 -25.28 11.52 20.46
N ASN A 151 -25.12 11.52 19.13
CA ASN A 151 -25.83 10.60 18.22
C ASN A 151 -25.18 9.21 18.17
N LEU A 152 -23.88 9.12 18.42
CA LEU A 152 -23.13 7.87 18.59
C LEU A 152 -23.58 7.10 19.84
N LEU A 153 -23.76 7.82 20.95
CA LEU A 153 -24.24 7.26 22.22
C LEU A 153 -25.74 6.93 22.23
N SER A 154 -26.55 7.61 21.43
CA SER A 154 -28.01 7.40 21.39
C SER A 154 -28.48 6.41 20.33
N LEU A 155 -27.56 5.74 19.60
CA LEU A 155 -27.86 4.83 18.49
C LEU A 155 -28.77 5.42 17.37
N LYS A 156 -29.08 6.72 17.43
CA LYS A 156 -29.89 7.44 16.43
C LYS A 156 -29.20 7.56 15.07
N MET A 157 -27.93 7.15 14.96
CA MET A 157 -27.20 7.06 13.69
C MET A 157 -27.85 6.07 12.71
N PHE A 158 -28.61 5.08 13.19
CA PHE A 158 -29.22 4.03 12.37
C PHE A 158 -30.65 4.32 11.89
N SER A 159 -31.26 5.45 12.26
CA SER A 159 -32.71 5.64 12.08
C SER A 159 -33.13 6.20 10.71
N SER A 160 -32.19 6.54 9.83
CA SER A 160 -32.49 7.04 8.49
C SER A 160 -32.07 6.00 7.45
N THR A 161 -33.03 5.15 7.08
CA THR A 161 -32.93 4.22 5.96
C THR A 161 -32.84 5.02 4.66
N LYS A 162 -31.74 4.89 3.93
CA LYS A 162 -31.61 5.45 2.59
C LYS A 162 -32.36 4.56 1.60
N GLU A 163 -32.85 5.11 0.49
CA GLU A 163 -33.31 4.28 -0.63
C GLU A 163 -32.16 3.40 -1.11
N LEU A 164 -32.37 2.08 -1.05
CA LEU A 164 -31.34 1.10 -1.33
C LEU A 164 -31.04 1.07 -2.83
N SER A 165 -29.94 1.71 -3.24
CA SER A 165 -29.44 1.58 -4.61
C SER A 165 -28.64 0.29 -4.72
N ILE A 166 -29.26 -0.73 -5.34
CA ILE A 166 -28.66 -2.05 -5.60
C ILE A 166 -27.29 -1.92 -6.29
N THR A 167 -27.16 -0.97 -7.24
CA THR A 167 -25.92 -0.72 -7.98
C THR A 167 -24.76 -0.27 -7.08
N LEU A 168 -25.04 0.56 -6.07
CA LEU A 168 -24.02 1.02 -5.12
C LEU A 168 -23.53 -0.12 -4.22
N MET A 169 -24.47 -0.93 -3.71
CA MET A 169 -24.13 -2.03 -2.82
C MET A 169 -23.26 -3.07 -3.54
N PHE A 170 -23.70 -3.56 -4.71
CA PHE A 170 -22.92 -4.54 -5.48
C PHE A 170 -21.62 -3.96 -6.02
N GLY A 171 -21.62 -2.70 -6.48
CA GLY A 171 -20.43 -2.03 -6.99
C GLY A 171 -19.33 -1.90 -5.93
N ARG A 172 -19.68 -1.54 -4.68
CA ARG A 172 -18.74 -1.44 -3.57
C ARG A 172 -18.17 -2.79 -3.15
N VAL A 173 -19.01 -3.82 -3.04
CA VAL A 173 -18.57 -5.18 -2.66
C VAL A 173 -17.63 -5.72 -3.74
N PHE A 174 -18.00 -5.59 -5.01
CA PHE A 174 -17.15 -6.02 -6.12
C PHE A 174 -15.82 -5.26 -6.16
N ALA A 175 -15.82 -3.95 -5.90
CA ALA A 175 -14.60 -3.15 -5.83
C ALA A 175 -13.69 -3.58 -4.67
N CYS A 176 -14.25 -3.89 -3.49
CA CYS A 176 -13.47 -4.40 -2.35
C CYS A 176 -12.84 -5.77 -2.67
N ILE A 177 -13.59 -6.67 -3.29
CA ILE A 177 -13.07 -7.98 -3.75
C ILE A 177 -11.96 -7.78 -4.78
N THR A 178 -12.13 -6.84 -5.71
CA THR A 178 -11.12 -6.53 -6.73
C THR A 178 -9.82 -6.03 -6.09
N ILE A 179 -9.90 -5.11 -5.12
CA ILE A 179 -8.72 -4.61 -4.40
C ILE A 179 -8.06 -5.73 -3.60
N PHE A 180 -8.83 -6.54 -2.90
CA PHE A 180 -8.32 -7.69 -2.16
C PHE A 180 -7.59 -8.66 -3.09
N TYR A 181 -8.17 -8.99 -4.24
CA TYR A 181 -7.56 -9.87 -5.23
C TYR A 181 -6.24 -9.31 -5.76
N ILE A 182 -6.20 -8.02 -6.14
CA ILE A 182 -4.97 -7.37 -6.63
C ILE A 182 -3.90 -7.39 -5.53
N ALA A 183 -4.26 -7.04 -4.29
CA ALA A 183 -3.34 -7.02 -3.17
C ALA A 183 -2.78 -8.41 -2.84
N SER A 184 -3.65 -9.42 -2.77
CA SER A 184 -3.26 -10.81 -2.50
C SER A 184 -2.44 -11.41 -3.65
N SER A 185 -2.77 -11.10 -4.90
CA SER A 185 -1.99 -11.55 -6.06
C SER A 185 -0.58 -11.01 -6.00
N PHE A 186 -0.39 -9.74 -5.64
CA PHE A 186 0.94 -9.17 -5.48
C PHE A 186 1.69 -9.77 -4.30
N LEU A 187 1.01 -10.06 -3.18
CA LEU A 187 1.65 -10.69 -2.01
C LEU A 187 2.07 -12.13 -2.26
N SER A 188 1.34 -12.87 -3.09
CA SER A 188 1.59 -14.29 -3.34
C SER A 188 2.80 -14.54 -4.23
N ASP A 189 3.08 -13.65 -5.18
CA ASP A 189 4.20 -13.78 -6.12
C ASP A 189 4.94 -12.44 -6.28
N ASN A 190 5.76 -12.12 -5.28
CA ASN A 190 6.61 -10.93 -5.23
C ASN A 190 8.11 -11.26 -5.26
N THR A 191 8.49 -12.49 -5.64
CA THR A 191 9.88 -12.97 -5.65
C THR A 191 10.75 -12.07 -6.53
N TRP A 192 10.30 -11.80 -7.76
CA TRP A 192 10.96 -10.90 -8.71
C TRP A 192 11.24 -9.50 -8.15
N TYR A 193 10.39 -9.02 -7.24
CA TYR A 193 10.50 -7.70 -6.62
C TYR A 193 11.41 -7.74 -5.39
N SER A 194 11.23 -8.75 -4.54
CA SER A 194 11.99 -8.96 -3.32
C SER A 194 13.46 -9.23 -3.60
N ASP A 195 13.78 -10.07 -4.60
CA ASP A 195 15.15 -10.38 -5.00
C ASP A 195 15.89 -9.13 -5.53
N ARG A 196 15.16 -8.25 -6.22
CA ARG A 196 15.70 -6.97 -6.69
C ARG A 196 15.98 -6.02 -5.53
N ILE A 197 15.08 -5.95 -4.55
CA ILE A 197 15.30 -5.17 -3.34
C ILE A 197 16.51 -5.72 -2.58
N GLU A 198 16.65 -7.04 -2.47
CA GLU A 198 17.78 -7.67 -1.80
C GLU A 198 19.12 -7.26 -2.43
N GLY A 199 19.25 -7.41 -3.75
CA GLY A 199 20.47 -7.05 -4.46
C GLY A 199 20.81 -5.56 -4.35
N ILE A 200 19.80 -4.69 -4.45
CA ILE A 200 19.99 -3.24 -4.29
C ILE A 200 20.37 -2.90 -2.84
N THR A 201 19.75 -3.55 -1.86
CA THR A 201 20.04 -3.34 -0.42
C THR A 201 21.49 -3.68 -0.11
N LYS A 202 21.95 -4.86 -0.54
CA LYS A 202 23.32 -5.34 -0.35
C LYS A 202 24.34 -4.42 -1.05
N SER A 203 24.08 -4.09 -2.32
CA SER A 203 24.97 -3.22 -3.09
C SER A 203 25.03 -1.80 -2.52
N PHE A 204 23.89 -1.24 -2.09
CA PHE A 204 23.83 0.11 -1.54
C PHE A 204 24.55 0.19 -0.18
N ALA A 205 24.29 -0.77 0.71
CA ALA A 205 24.95 -0.84 2.01
C ALA A 205 26.48 -0.85 1.84
N TYR A 206 27.00 -1.76 1.01
CA TYR A 206 28.43 -1.87 0.74
C TYR A 206 29.02 -0.64 0.03
N SER A 207 28.31 -0.07 -0.94
CA SER A 207 28.86 1.01 -1.77
C SER A 207 28.84 2.37 -1.08
N PHE A 208 27.79 2.67 -0.31
CA PHE A 208 27.53 4.01 0.21
C PHE A 208 27.66 4.15 1.72
N GLU A 209 27.45 3.10 2.51
CA GLU A 209 27.52 3.19 3.98
C GLU A 209 28.75 2.54 4.59
N MET A 210 29.48 1.71 3.85
CA MET A 210 30.75 1.14 4.32
C MET A 210 31.95 1.93 3.84
N GLU A 211 32.93 2.09 4.72
CA GLU A 211 34.17 2.80 4.48
C GLU A 211 35.25 1.85 3.96
N GLN A 212 35.88 2.23 2.84
CA GLN A 212 37.03 1.49 2.29
C GLN A 212 38.33 1.84 3.00
N HIS A 213 38.45 3.05 3.52
CA HIS A 213 39.63 3.52 4.24
C HIS A 213 39.30 3.56 5.71
N SER A 214 39.92 2.69 6.50
CA SER A 214 39.59 2.50 7.90
C SER A 214 40.86 2.25 8.73
N TYR A 215 40.79 2.48 10.03
CA TYR A 215 41.88 2.13 10.95
C TYR A 215 41.94 0.62 11.27
N CYS A 216 40.96 -0.16 10.81
CA CYS A 216 40.98 -1.61 10.89
C CYS A 216 41.74 -2.16 9.69
N LYS A 217 42.46 -3.26 9.91
CA LYS A 217 43.08 -4.06 8.86
C LYS A 217 41.99 -4.66 7.95
N LEU A 218 42.03 -4.31 6.67
CA LEU A 218 41.08 -4.77 5.66
C LEU A 218 41.83 -5.48 4.53
N GLU A 219 41.27 -6.57 4.02
CA GLU A 219 41.75 -7.21 2.81
C GLU A 219 41.26 -6.49 1.55
N GLN A 220 41.77 -6.89 0.39
CA GLN A 220 41.32 -6.34 -0.89
C GLN A 220 39.83 -6.63 -1.11
N ASN A 221 39.06 -5.62 -1.55
CA ASN A 221 37.59 -5.67 -1.71
C ASN A 221 36.80 -5.86 -0.41
N GLN A 222 37.38 -5.48 0.72
CA GLN A 222 36.66 -5.35 1.98
C GLN A 222 36.39 -3.88 2.31
N LYS A 223 35.24 -3.64 2.94
CA LYS A 223 34.89 -2.35 3.53
C LYS A 223 34.35 -2.57 4.93
N VAL A 224 34.35 -1.52 5.74
CA VAL A 224 33.95 -1.60 7.14
C VAL A 224 32.81 -0.64 7.48
N ALA A 225 31.92 -1.06 8.36
CA ALA A 225 30.97 -0.17 9.03
C ALA A 225 31.08 -0.36 10.55
N TYR A 226 31.04 0.74 11.29
CA TYR A 226 31.27 0.74 12.73
C TYR A 226 29.98 0.49 13.51
N LEU A 227 29.99 -0.49 14.42
CA LEU A 227 28.88 -0.77 15.34
C LEU A 227 29.12 -0.13 16.71
N ASN A 228 30.23 -0.49 17.35
CA ASN A 228 30.64 -0.05 18.69
C ASN A 228 32.17 -0.19 18.84
N ASN A 229 32.78 0.39 19.88
CA ASN A 229 34.23 0.60 20.04
C ASN A 229 35.19 -0.55 19.61
N GLU A 230 34.76 -1.82 19.68
CA GLU A 230 35.57 -2.97 19.25
C GLU A 230 34.94 -3.83 18.15
N LEU A 231 33.66 -3.60 17.82
CA LEU A 231 32.91 -4.42 16.86
C LEU A 231 32.66 -3.64 15.57
N VAL A 232 33.00 -4.29 14.47
CA VAL A 232 32.82 -3.76 13.13
C VAL A 232 32.10 -4.77 12.24
N ILE A 233 31.43 -4.26 11.22
CA ILE A 233 30.84 -5.05 10.15
C ILE A 233 31.81 -5.01 8.99
N ILE A 234 32.31 -6.16 8.56
CA ILE A 234 33.14 -6.30 7.37
C ILE A 234 32.23 -6.76 6.24
N GLY A 235 32.21 -5.97 5.18
CA GLY A 235 31.52 -6.26 3.94
C GLY A 235 32.54 -6.70 2.91
N THR A 236 32.33 -7.85 2.31
CA THR A 236 33.21 -8.41 1.27
C THR A 236 32.43 -8.51 -0.03
N GLU A 237 32.99 -7.96 -1.10
CA GLU A 237 32.48 -8.14 -2.45
C GLU A 237 33.18 -9.33 -3.12
N ASN A 238 32.39 -10.32 -3.54
CA ASN A 238 32.86 -11.50 -4.26
C ASN A 238 32.01 -11.73 -5.51
N ASP A 239 32.58 -11.47 -6.70
CA ASP A 239 31.94 -11.66 -8.01
C ASP A 239 30.52 -11.08 -8.12
N GLY A 240 30.31 -9.87 -7.60
CA GLY A 240 29.03 -9.16 -7.64
C GLY A 240 28.02 -9.58 -6.56
N SER A 241 28.41 -10.50 -5.67
CA SER A 241 27.70 -10.80 -4.43
C SER A 241 28.35 -10.08 -3.25
N TYR A 242 27.54 -9.58 -2.31
CA TYR A 242 28.03 -8.90 -1.11
C TYR A 242 27.68 -9.73 0.12
N LEU A 243 28.70 -10.02 0.92
CA LEU A 243 28.58 -10.74 2.19
C LEU A 243 28.94 -9.79 3.32
N PHE A 244 28.21 -9.87 4.42
CA PHE A 244 28.41 -9.04 5.60
C PHE A 244 28.66 -9.95 6.79
N SER A 245 29.64 -9.61 7.62
CA SER A 245 29.98 -10.36 8.81
C SER A 245 30.39 -9.41 9.93
N ILE A 246 30.18 -9.83 11.17
CA ILE A 246 30.60 -9.06 12.34
C ILE A 246 31.96 -9.59 12.77
N SER A 247 32.95 -8.71 12.89
CA SER A 247 34.28 -9.04 13.38
C SER A 247 34.76 -7.99 14.40
N ARG A 248 35.86 -8.29 15.09
CA ARG A 248 36.56 -7.29 15.90
C ARG A 248 37.51 -6.50 15.02
N CYS A 249 37.62 -5.20 15.29
CA CYS A 249 38.58 -4.36 14.57
C CYS A 249 40.00 -4.72 15.01
N GLU A 250 40.76 -5.34 14.13
CA GLU A 250 42.20 -5.50 14.29
C GLU A 250 42.89 -4.23 13.77
N VAL A 251 43.59 -3.51 14.64
CA VAL A 251 44.31 -2.29 14.27
C VAL A 251 45.66 -2.67 13.66
N GLU A 252 46.01 -2.09 12.50
CA GLU A 252 47.40 -2.13 12.02
C GLU A 252 48.26 -1.24 12.93
N LEU A 253 49.17 -1.88 13.68
CA LEU A 253 50.21 -1.24 14.51
C LEU A 253 51.38 -0.75 13.65
#